data_AF-A0A0J8U315-F1
#
_entry.id   AF-A0A0J8U315-F1
#
_cell.length_a   1.000
_cell.length_b   1.000
_cell.length_c   1.000
_cell.angle_alpha   90.00
_cell.angle_beta   90.00
_cell.angle_gamma   90.00
#
_symmetry.space_group_name_H-M   'P 1'
#
loop_
_entity.id
_entity.type
_entity.pdbx_description
1 polymer ?
#
loop_
_entity_poly.entity_id
_entity_poly.type
_entity_poly.pdbx_seq_one_letter_code
_entity_poly.pdbx_strand_id
1 'polypeptide(L)' 'MNVGDIIRLTDDAVENYGEKWRGQDLRVTHVAHSIDDHPGYDPAAEGVALVDTEYAHTGGDVPFSVYEYEFVVK' A
#
# COMPACT_ATOMS: atom_id res chain seq x y z
N MET A 1 2.70 10.26 4.65
CA MET A 1 1.53 9.39 4.50
C MET A 1 0.98 9.03 5.87
N ASN A 2 -0.34 8.91 6.00
CA ASN A 2 -1.04 8.61 7.25
C ASN A 2 -2.18 7.59 7.00
N VAL A 3 -2.64 6.97 8.08
CA VAL A 3 -3.89 6.19 8.06
C VAL A 3 -5.05 7.09 7.62
N GLY A 4 -5.85 6.59 6.67
CA GLY A 4 -6.97 7.30 6.06
C GLY A 4 -6.65 7.99 4.73
N ASP A 5 -5.37 8.14 4.38
CA ASP A 5 -4.98 8.68 3.07
C ASP A 5 -5.48 7.77 1.94
N ILE A 6 -5.83 8.37 0.80
CA ILE A 6 -6.19 7.63 -0.41
C ILE A 6 -4.97 7.56 -1.33
N ILE A 7 -4.61 6.37 -1.74
CA ILE A 7 -3.47 6.09 -2.61
C ILE A 7 -3.91 5.38 -3.89
N ARG A 8 -3.04 5.44 -4.90
CA ARG A 8 -3.15 4.65 -6.13
C ARG A 8 -1.80 4.04 -6.45
N LEU A 9 -1.80 2.78 -6.89
CA LEU A 9 -0.58 2.14 -7.36
C LEU A 9 0.00 2.87 -8.57
N THR A 10 1.32 2.97 -8.63
CA THR A 10 2.05 3.43 -9.82
C THR A 10 1.89 2.42 -10.96
N ASP A 11 2.21 2.84 -12.18
CA ASP A 11 2.16 1.94 -13.33
C ASP A 11 3.10 0.72 -13.15
N ASP A 12 4.31 0.94 -12.64
CA ASP A 12 5.28 -0.12 -12.33
C ASP A 12 4.73 -1.12 -11.29
N ALA A 13 4.05 -0.62 -10.26
CA ALA A 13 3.42 -1.49 -9.27
C ALA A 13 2.24 -2.27 -9.91
N VAL A 14 1.41 -1.63 -10.74
CA VAL A 14 0.33 -2.31 -11.44
C VAL A 14 0.83 -3.44 -12.34
N GLU A 15 1.98 -3.29 -13.00
CA GLU A 15 2.59 -4.37 -13.78
C GLU A 15 2.94 -5.61 -12.93
N ASN A 16 3.30 -5.41 -11.65
CA ASN A 16 3.62 -6.48 -10.70
C ASN A 16 2.38 -7.07 -10.01
N TYR A 17 1.46 -6.24 -9.51
CA TYR A 17 0.27 -6.66 -8.76
C TYR A 17 -0.92 -7.05 -9.66
N GLY A 18 -0.92 -6.58 -10.91
CA GLY A 18 -1.87 -6.89 -11.96
C GLY A 18 -2.80 -5.72 -12.34
N GLU A 19 -3.17 -5.69 -13.62
CA GLU A 19 -3.99 -4.64 -14.27
C GLU A 19 -5.32 -4.31 -13.58
N LYS A 20 -5.89 -5.24 -12.81
CA LYS A 20 -7.14 -5.00 -12.04
C LYS A 20 -7.03 -3.88 -11.01
N TRP A 21 -5.81 -3.55 -10.59
CA TRP A 21 -5.53 -2.51 -9.59
C TRP A 21 -5.34 -1.13 -10.21
N ARG A 22 -5.26 -1.03 -11.54
CA ARG A 22 -5.06 0.23 -12.25
C ARG A 22 -6.17 1.22 -11.89
N GLY A 23 -5.78 2.36 -11.33
CA GLY A 23 -6.70 3.45 -10.98
C GLY A 23 -7.65 3.15 -9.81
N GLN A 24 -7.47 2.05 -9.08
CA GLN A 24 -8.25 1.77 -7.88
C GLN A 24 -7.84 2.73 -6.75
N ASP A 25 -8.83 3.36 -6.11
CA ASP A 25 -8.62 4.15 -4.91
C ASP A 25 -8.54 3.20 -3.70
N LEU A 26 -7.37 3.17 -3.06
CA LEU A 26 -7.11 2.35 -1.88
C LEU A 26 -6.94 3.28 -0.68
N ARG A 27 -7.59 2.96 0.43
CA ARG A 27 -7.48 3.71 1.69
C ARG A 27 -6.46 3.04 2.59
N VAL A 28 -5.50 3.79 3.11
CA VAL A 28 -4.50 3.30 4.06
C VAL A 28 -5.16 2.98 5.40
N THR A 29 -4.96 1.75 5.89
CA THR A 29 -5.48 1.30 7.20
C THR A 29 -4.37 1.12 8.23
N HIS A 30 -3.14 0.86 7.80
CA HIS A 30 -1.98 0.67 8.66
C HIS A 30 -0.70 1.19 7.99
N VAL A 31 0.26 1.66 8.79
CA VAL A 31 1.56 2.14 8.33
C VAL A 31 2.63 1.51 9.23
N ALA A 32 3.55 0.79 8.60
CA ALA A 32 4.65 0.08 9.25
C ALA A 32 6.02 0.60 8.77
N HIS A 33 6.99 0.67 9.67
CA HIS A 33 8.36 1.11 9.37
C HIS A 33 9.41 0.06 9.79
N SER A 34 8.97 -1.12 10.22
CA SER A 34 9.84 -2.19 10.68
C SER A 34 9.13 -3.55 10.65
N ILE A 35 9.91 -4.62 10.81
CA ILE A 35 9.39 -5.99 10.94
C ILE A 35 8.60 -6.22 12.24
N ASP A 36 8.86 -5.40 13.27
CA ASP A 36 8.11 -5.46 14.54
C ASP A 36 6.69 -4.89 14.38
N ASP A 37 6.49 -3.97 13.44
CA ASP A 37 5.18 -3.38 13.14
C ASP A 37 4.36 -4.26 12.19
N HIS A 38 5.02 -4.87 11.19
CA HIS A 38 4.36 -5.70 10.20
C HIS A 38 5.25 -6.88 9.78
N PRO A 39 4.79 -8.14 9.91
CA PRO A 39 5.62 -9.32 9.64
C PRO A 39 6.01 -9.47 8.16
N GLY A 40 5.30 -8.77 7.26
CA GLY A 40 5.63 -8.69 5.83
C GLY A 40 6.62 -7.58 5.47
N TYR A 41 7.09 -6.79 6.43
CA TYR A 41 8.10 -5.76 6.19
C TYR A 41 9.45 -6.38 5.84
N ASP A 42 10.08 -5.88 4.79
CA ASP A 42 11.42 -6.23 4.34
C ASP A 42 12.43 -5.37 5.09
N PRO A 43 13.27 -5.95 5.96
CA PRO A 43 14.29 -5.19 6.69
C PRO A 43 15.28 -4.44 5.78
N ALA A 44 15.43 -4.85 4.51
CA ALA A 44 16.25 -4.14 3.54
C ALA A 44 15.61 -2.82 3.04
N ALA A 45 14.31 -2.63 3.26
CA ALA A 45 13.59 -1.40 2.96
C ALA A 45 13.58 -0.42 4.15
N GLU A 46 14.61 -0.43 4.99
CA GLU A 46 14.71 0.39 6.22
C GLU A 46 14.35 1.86 5.95
N GLY A 47 13.40 2.39 6.73
CA GLY A 47 12.96 3.78 6.65
C GLY A 47 11.91 4.08 5.56
N VAL A 48 11.54 3.09 4.74
CA VAL A 48 10.45 3.21 3.77
C VAL A 48 9.17 2.66 4.37
N ALA A 49 8.07 3.40 4.29
CA ALA A 49 6.80 2.93 4.84
C ALA A 49 6.22 1.78 4.00
N LEU A 50 5.77 0.71 4.68
CA LEU A 50 4.89 -0.32 4.13
C LEU A 50 3.46 -0.06 4.62
N VAL A 51 2.47 -0.14 3.74
CA VAL A 51 1.06 0.07 4.11
C VAL A 51 0.15 -1.07 3.77
N ASP A 52 -0.80 -1.30 4.67
CA ASP A 52 -2.00 -2.07 4.40
C ASP A 52 -3.10 -1.15 3.92
N THR A 53 -3.97 -1.69 3.07
CA THR A 53 -5.06 -0.94 2.48
C THR A 53 -6.35 -1.72 2.40
N GLU A 54 -7.42 -0.98 2.18
CA GLU A 54 -8.73 -1.50 1.79
C GLU A 54 -9.24 -0.71 0.57
N TYR A 55 -10.21 -1.27 -0.16
CA TYR A 55 -10.88 -0.54 -1.22
C TYR A 55 -11.62 0.67 -0.64
N ALA A 56 -11.27 1.89 -1.06
CA ALA A 56 -11.81 3.12 -0.47
C ALA A 56 -13.36 3.23 -0.56
N HIS A 57 -13.96 2.63 -1.60
CA HIS A 57 -15.40 2.71 -1.84
C HIS A 57 -16.22 1.63 -1.13
N THR A 58 -15.62 0.48 -0.82
CA THR A 58 -16.35 -0.68 -0.29
C THR A 58 -15.88 -1.12 1.09
N GLY A 59 -14.68 -0.71 1.50
CA GLY A 59 -14.01 -1.19 2.70
C GLY A 59 -13.59 -2.66 2.62
N GLY A 60 -13.55 -3.24 1.41
CA GLY A 60 -13.09 -4.60 1.22
C GLY A 60 -11.58 -4.72 1.38
N ASP A 61 -11.12 -5.83 1.94
CA ASP A 61 -9.70 -6.08 2.19
C ASP A 61 -8.89 -6.16 0.88
N VAL A 62 -7.70 -5.55 0.89
CA VAL A 62 -6.66 -5.76 -0.14
C VAL A 62 -5.69 -6.82 0.40
N PRO A 63 -5.42 -7.91 -0.33
CA PRO A 63 -4.69 -9.07 0.20
C PRO A 63 -3.16 -8.89 0.17
N PHE A 64 -2.68 -7.65 0.15
CA PHE A 64 -1.26 -7.31 0.13
C PHE A 64 -1.03 -5.93 0.71
N SER A 65 0.22 -5.70 1.11
CA SER A 65 0.74 -4.42 1.54
C SER A 65 1.61 -3.82 0.42
N VAL A 66 1.79 -2.50 0.39
CA VAL A 66 2.61 -1.82 -0.62
C VAL A 66 3.58 -0.83 0.01
N TYR A 67 4.77 -0.69 -0.57
CA TYR A 67 5.75 0.29 -0.13
C TYR A 67 5.48 1.68 -0.70
N GLU A 68 5.97 2.71 -0.02
CA GLU A 68 5.79 4.12 -0.40
C GLU A 68 6.21 4.46 -1.84
N TYR A 69 7.15 3.72 -2.42
CA TYR A 69 7.57 3.90 -3.81
C TYR A 69 6.64 3.22 -4.84
N GLU A 70 5.69 2.39 -4.42
CA GLU A 70 4.76 1.64 -5.28
C GLU A 70 3.43 2.37 -5.50
N PHE A 71 3.24 3.56 -4.92
CA PHE A 71 2.01 4.32 -5.04
C PHE A 71 2.22 5.84 -5.00
N VAL A 72 1.17 6.57 -5.31
CA VAL A 72 1.07 8.01 -5.13
C VAL A 72 -0.10 8.34 -4.20
N VAL A 73 0.07 9.34 -3.34
CA VAL A 73 -1.00 9.90 -2.51
C VAL A 73 -1.85 10.84 -3.36
N LYS A 74 -3.17 10.74 -3.22
CA LYS A 74 -4.16 11.53 -3.97
C LYS A 74 -4.62 12.78 -3.23
#